data_AF-A0A1F5X1I0-F1
#
_entry.id   AF-A0A1F5X1I0-F1
#
_cell.length_a   1.000
_cell.length_b   1.000
_cell.length_c   1.000
_cell.angle_alpha   90.00
_cell.angle_beta   90.00
_cell.angle_gamma   90.00
#
_symmetry.space_group_name_H-M   'P 1'
#
loop_
_entity.id
_entity.type
_entity.pdbx_description
1 polymer ?
#
loop_
_entity_poly.entity_id
_entity_poly.type
_entity_poly.pdbx_seq_one_letter_code
_entity_poly.pdbx_strand_id
1 'polypeptide(L)'
;MKMKIFPRKLSGAFEVVTEVFSDNRGSMERIYDKSIFESFTGFDFVQDSLSYTKKKNTVRGFHVSLPPSQEGKIITAAHGKMLWVIVDIRKGSHTFGQWDMIVLSPEKRNMLCVTRGFAHGCLSLTDDACVSIKADNSFSDEHVTGIIWNDPTLKIDWPLNGAEPIISEAHRKLGTFADFVNKYGGLPGETKYLNVVPNYSAERVPTARMRFENSLLIPRRVTIETIFECNFHCPMCPIDLPSRRTKGPMEWDLYKKIIDELVPYREHIEMMDLFSLGEPLMDRLIFKRIKYAKDTGFKNLGISTNASLLTARNQKLFFESGIDNIIFSIDGATKETYEAIRVGGNFEKVIANCTSAIALRNKGNYKTKFLVRFTRQDKNRREWPEFCKFWESKIDRSRGDFLGVYEAHTWGGTTGNKNDILHNGRDEAIEKLPCYLIYDILNILADGTVPMCHEDWLNGGYNCGNVKDAGPIEVFNSSKYRKYREIHSAGDKAKMKICKGCTVLYSESTKQYF
;
A
#
# COMPACT_ATOMS: atom_id res chain seq x y z
N MET A 1 6.43 -24.53 0.56
CA MET A 1 7.13 -23.51 -0.26
C MET A 1 6.20 -22.34 -0.41
N LYS A 2 6.54 -21.17 0.15
CA LYS A 2 5.70 -19.97 0.05
C LYS A 2 5.95 -19.25 -1.27
N MET A 3 4.95 -18.48 -1.72
CA MET A 3 5.10 -17.49 -2.79
C MET A 3 4.97 -16.11 -2.16
N LYS A 4 5.85 -15.19 -2.54
CA LYS A 4 5.75 -13.77 -2.16
C LYS A 4 5.28 -12.99 -3.37
N ILE A 5 4.22 -12.20 -3.20
CA ILE A 5 3.58 -11.42 -4.27
C ILE A 5 3.88 -9.96 -4.01
N PHE A 6 4.47 -9.29 -4.99
CA PHE A 6 4.84 -7.88 -4.92
C PHE A 6 4.09 -7.11 -6.00
N PRO A 7 3.29 -6.08 -5.67
CA PRO A 7 2.70 -5.23 -6.68
C PRO A 7 3.77 -4.47 -7.47
N ARG A 8 3.52 -4.30 -8.77
CA ARG A 8 4.38 -3.57 -9.70
C ARG A 8 3.93 -2.12 -9.86
N LYS A 9 4.66 -1.36 -10.69
CA LYS A 9 4.35 0.05 -11.00
C LYS A 9 2.95 0.22 -11.59
N LEU A 10 2.49 -0.71 -12.42
CA LEU A 10 1.17 -0.67 -13.06
C LEU A 10 0.18 -1.53 -12.27
N SER A 11 -0.96 -0.96 -11.92
CA SER A 11 -2.03 -1.70 -11.22
C SER A 11 -2.49 -2.91 -12.05
N GLY A 12 -2.56 -4.09 -11.46
CA GLY A 12 -2.83 -5.35 -12.18
C GLY A 12 -1.58 -6.08 -12.68
N ALA A 13 -0.39 -5.56 -12.39
CA ALA A 13 0.87 -6.28 -12.58
C ALA A 13 1.51 -6.62 -11.23
N PHE A 14 2.06 -7.83 -11.13
CA PHE A 14 2.66 -8.38 -9.92
C PHE A 14 3.94 -9.13 -10.26
N GLU A 15 4.96 -8.98 -9.41
CA GLU A 15 6.11 -9.87 -9.38
C GLU A 15 5.86 -10.95 -8.32
N VAL A 16 5.93 -12.22 -8.72
CA VAL A 16 5.77 -13.34 -7.81
C VAL A 16 7.10 -14.05 -7.68
N VAL A 17 7.62 -14.15 -6.45
CA VAL A 17 8.90 -14.81 -6.14
C VAL A 17 8.64 -16.08 -5.35
N THR A 18 9.22 -17.19 -5.79
CA THR A 18 9.04 -18.52 -5.21
C THR A 18 10.13 -18.82 -4.18
N GLU A 19 9.73 -19.42 -3.04
CA GLU A 19 10.70 -20.10 -2.18
C GLU A 19 11.08 -21.45 -2.78
N VAL A 20 12.36 -21.80 -2.62
CA VAL A 20 12.92 -23.05 -3.15
C VAL A 20 13.32 -23.95 -2.02
N PHE A 21 12.89 -25.19 -2.12
CA PHE A 21 13.42 -26.27 -1.29
C PHE A 21 14.62 -26.88 -2.00
N SER A 22 15.73 -27.07 -1.30
CA SER A 22 16.95 -27.65 -1.87
C SER A 22 17.51 -28.73 -0.94
N ASP A 23 18.00 -29.80 -1.55
CA ASP A 23 18.74 -30.87 -0.88
C ASP A 23 19.94 -31.32 -1.75
N ASN A 24 20.61 -32.40 -1.34
CA ASN A 24 21.78 -32.91 -2.05
C ASN A 24 21.49 -33.48 -3.46
N ARG A 25 20.22 -33.64 -3.85
CA ARG A 25 19.79 -34.13 -5.17
C ARG A 25 19.41 -33.00 -6.12
N GLY A 26 19.20 -31.78 -5.60
CA GLY A 26 18.82 -30.62 -6.40
C GLY A 26 17.84 -29.71 -5.68
N SER A 27 16.92 -29.11 -6.43
CA SER A 27 15.95 -28.16 -5.91
C SER A 27 14.57 -28.37 -6.48
N MET A 28 13.56 -28.09 -5.67
CA MET A 28 12.15 -28.05 -6.05
C MET A 28 11.60 -26.66 -5.76
N GLU A 29 10.82 -26.14 -6.69
CA GLU A 29 10.07 -24.90 -6.52
C GLU A 29 8.62 -25.08 -6.96
N ARG A 30 7.71 -24.36 -6.31
CA ARG A 30 6.31 -24.29 -6.73
C ARG A 30 6.14 -23.08 -7.62
N ILE A 31 5.93 -23.29 -8.93
CA ILE A 31 5.80 -22.21 -9.92
C ILE A 31 4.34 -21.81 -10.22
N TYR A 32 3.37 -22.66 -9.87
CA TYR A 32 1.95 -22.35 -10.03
C TYR A 32 1.12 -23.07 -8.97
N ASP A 33 0.09 -22.40 -8.50
CA ASP A 33 -0.93 -22.93 -7.59
C ASP A 33 -2.23 -22.19 -7.88
N LYS A 34 -3.24 -22.90 -8.38
CA LYS A 34 -4.50 -22.30 -8.81
C LYS A 34 -5.13 -21.44 -7.71
N SER A 35 -5.16 -21.96 -6.48
CA SER A 35 -5.77 -21.27 -5.34
C SER A 35 -5.06 -19.95 -5.00
N ILE A 36 -3.73 -19.94 -5.08
CA ILE A 36 -2.93 -18.75 -4.80
C ILE A 36 -3.14 -17.71 -5.91
N PHE A 37 -3.04 -18.10 -7.18
CA PHE A 37 -3.18 -17.14 -8.29
C PHE A 37 -4.60 -16.59 -8.41
N GLU A 38 -5.62 -17.44 -8.33
CA GLU A 38 -7.03 -17.00 -8.33
C GLU A 38 -7.34 -16.03 -7.19
N SER A 39 -6.69 -16.20 -6.03
CA SER A 39 -6.92 -15.32 -4.88
C SER A 39 -6.63 -13.84 -5.16
N PHE A 40 -5.69 -13.52 -6.06
CA PHE A 40 -5.34 -12.13 -6.38
C PHE A 40 -5.61 -11.72 -7.82
N THR A 41 -5.71 -12.66 -8.77
CA THR A 41 -6.08 -12.35 -10.16
C THR A 41 -7.59 -12.46 -10.41
N GLY A 42 -8.29 -13.36 -9.70
CA GLY A 42 -9.67 -13.73 -10.03
C GLY A 42 -9.82 -14.55 -11.31
N PHE A 43 -8.72 -15.05 -11.89
CA PHE A 43 -8.69 -15.73 -13.18
C PHE A 43 -8.24 -17.19 -13.08
N ASP A 44 -8.89 -18.05 -13.86
CA ASP A 44 -8.46 -19.43 -14.09
C ASP A 44 -7.55 -19.47 -15.33
N PHE A 45 -6.31 -19.95 -15.16
CA PHE A 45 -5.34 -20.05 -16.25
C PHE A 45 -5.55 -21.36 -17.01
N VAL A 46 -5.96 -21.26 -18.28
CA VAL A 46 -6.46 -22.39 -19.09
C VAL A 46 -5.50 -22.81 -20.21
N GLN A 47 -4.48 -22.01 -20.51
CA GLN A 47 -3.52 -22.28 -21.57
C GLN A 47 -2.09 -22.14 -21.08
N ASP A 48 -1.23 -23.07 -21.52
CA ASP A 48 0.22 -23.00 -21.35
C ASP A 48 0.92 -22.91 -22.69
N SER A 49 1.97 -22.09 -22.75
CA SER A 49 2.79 -21.89 -23.93
C SER A 49 4.26 -21.85 -23.53
N LEU A 50 5.12 -22.39 -24.39
CA LEU A 50 6.57 -22.34 -24.23
C LEU A 50 7.19 -21.55 -25.37
N SER A 51 7.94 -20.52 -25.03
CA SER A 51 8.65 -19.68 -25.98
C SER A 51 10.16 -19.90 -25.84
N TYR A 52 10.80 -20.36 -26.90
CA TYR A 52 12.25 -20.43 -27.00
C TYR A 52 12.81 -19.32 -27.89
N THR A 53 13.86 -18.67 -27.45
CA THR A 53 14.57 -17.59 -28.15
C THR A 53 16.05 -17.92 -28.21
N LYS A 54 16.52 -18.27 -29.42
CA LYS A 54 17.88 -18.75 -29.66
C LYS A 54 18.98 -17.72 -29.39
N LYS A 55 18.76 -16.46 -29.77
CA LYS A 55 19.79 -15.41 -29.75
C LYS A 55 19.47 -14.28 -28.78
N LYS A 56 20.49 -13.84 -28.05
CA LYS A 56 20.50 -12.57 -27.31
C LYS A 56 20.18 -11.41 -28.26
N ASN A 57 19.60 -10.35 -27.72
CA ASN A 57 19.17 -9.16 -28.44
C ASN A 57 17.99 -9.41 -29.40
N THR A 58 17.29 -10.55 -29.25
CA THR A 58 16.02 -10.77 -29.95
C THR A 58 14.89 -10.01 -29.26
N VAL A 59 14.24 -9.13 -30.01
CA VAL A 59 13.09 -8.32 -29.58
C VAL A 59 11.81 -8.85 -30.21
N ARG A 60 10.74 -8.88 -29.40
CA ARG A 60 9.37 -9.07 -29.90
C ARG A 60 8.56 -7.82 -29.62
N GLY A 61 7.82 -7.37 -30.62
CA GLY A 61 6.88 -6.26 -30.50
C GLY A 61 5.81 -6.54 -29.45
N PHE A 62 5.09 -5.50 -29.07
CA PHE A 62 4.05 -5.61 -28.06
C PHE A 62 2.87 -6.38 -28.63
N HIS A 63 2.60 -7.56 -28.08
CA HIS A 63 1.41 -8.35 -28.40
C HIS A 63 0.21 -7.86 -27.61
N VAL A 64 -0.91 -7.74 -28.30
CA VAL A 64 -2.19 -7.33 -27.73
C VAL A 64 -3.26 -8.31 -28.16
N SER A 65 -3.97 -8.87 -27.19
CA SER A 65 -5.16 -9.70 -27.44
C SER A 65 -6.40 -8.82 -27.25
N LEU A 66 -7.19 -8.66 -28.29
CA LEU A 66 -8.40 -7.84 -28.33
C LEU A 66 -9.59 -8.58 -27.70
N PRO A 67 -10.60 -7.86 -27.18
CA PRO A 67 -11.87 -8.48 -26.81
C PRO A 67 -12.49 -9.26 -27.97
N PRO A 68 -13.14 -10.41 -27.71
CA PRO A 68 -13.39 -11.02 -26.40
C PRO A 68 -12.23 -11.90 -25.87
N SER A 69 -11.15 -12.04 -26.63
CA SER A 69 -10.02 -12.94 -26.34
C SER A 69 -8.89 -12.27 -25.56
N GLN A 70 -9.18 -11.29 -24.70
CA GLN A 70 -8.16 -10.67 -23.86
C GLN A 70 -7.54 -11.72 -22.92
N GLU A 71 -6.24 -11.57 -22.64
CA GLU A 71 -5.47 -12.52 -21.83
C GLU A 71 -4.80 -11.79 -20.65
N GLY A 72 -5.03 -12.29 -19.45
CA GLY A 72 -4.09 -12.17 -18.34
C GLY A 72 -3.04 -13.26 -18.44
N LYS A 73 -1.80 -12.97 -18.02
CA LYS A 73 -0.66 -13.86 -18.21
C LYS A 73 0.15 -14.09 -16.94
N ILE A 74 0.72 -15.28 -16.80
CA ILE A 74 1.83 -15.57 -15.90
C ILE A 74 3.03 -15.91 -16.76
N ILE A 75 4.12 -15.18 -16.61
CA ILE A 75 5.33 -15.32 -17.41
C ILE A 75 6.50 -15.67 -16.49
N THR A 76 7.22 -16.74 -16.79
CA THR A 76 8.42 -17.16 -16.06
C THR A 76 9.53 -17.58 -17.02
N ALA A 77 10.78 -17.25 -16.70
CA ALA A 77 11.94 -17.70 -17.47
C ALA A 77 12.43 -19.05 -16.91
N ALA A 78 12.22 -20.12 -17.67
CA ALA A 78 12.70 -21.46 -17.35
C ALA A 78 14.20 -21.63 -17.63
N HIS A 79 14.73 -20.87 -18.60
CA HIS A 79 16.16 -20.85 -18.92
C HIS A 79 16.57 -19.47 -19.46
N GLY A 80 17.80 -19.05 -19.20
CA GLY A 80 18.31 -17.74 -19.62
C GLY A 80 17.58 -16.56 -18.97
N LYS A 81 17.80 -15.36 -19.52
CA LYS A 81 17.24 -14.11 -18.98
C LYS A 81 16.41 -13.40 -20.04
N MET A 82 15.19 -13.01 -19.66
CA MET A 82 14.28 -12.26 -20.52
C MET A 82 13.88 -10.97 -19.83
N LEU A 83 14.06 -9.83 -20.51
CA LEU A 83 13.40 -8.59 -20.11
C LEU A 83 11.97 -8.62 -20.65
N TRP A 84 10.99 -8.56 -19.77
CA TRP A 84 9.59 -8.44 -20.12
C TRP A 84 9.14 -7.00 -19.91
N VAL A 85 8.40 -6.46 -20.87
CA VAL A 85 7.89 -5.09 -20.84
C VAL A 85 6.38 -5.12 -21.05
N ILE A 86 5.66 -4.38 -20.21
CA ILE A 86 4.21 -4.23 -20.31
C ILE A 86 3.82 -2.78 -20.48
N VAL A 87 2.82 -2.53 -21.31
CA VAL A 87 2.22 -1.21 -21.52
C VAL A 87 0.76 -1.28 -21.14
N ASP A 88 0.30 -0.36 -20.28
CA ASP A 88 -1.10 -0.29 -19.90
C ASP A 88 -1.92 0.31 -21.04
N ILE A 89 -2.80 -0.50 -21.62
CA ILE A 89 -3.67 -0.12 -22.73
C ILE A 89 -5.15 -0.12 -22.33
N ARG A 90 -5.45 -0.08 -21.03
CA ARG A 90 -6.83 -0.07 -20.51
C ARG A 90 -7.45 1.31 -20.61
N LYS A 91 -8.56 1.40 -21.33
CA LYS A 91 -9.35 2.62 -21.44
C LYS A 91 -9.76 3.12 -20.05
N GLY A 92 -9.43 4.37 -19.74
CA GLY A 92 -9.74 5.01 -18.46
C GLY A 92 -8.77 4.70 -17.31
N SER A 93 -7.73 3.89 -17.54
CA SER A 93 -6.70 3.66 -16.52
C SER A 93 -5.87 4.92 -16.24
N HIS A 94 -5.56 5.18 -14.96
CA HIS A 94 -4.68 6.28 -14.54
C HIS A 94 -3.24 6.09 -15.03
N THR A 95 -2.88 4.86 -15.38
CA THR A 95 -1.57 4.51 -15.93
C THR A 95 -1.61 4.24 -17.43
N PHE A 96 -2.69 4.60 -18.14
CA PHE A 96 -2.80 4.40 -19.59
C PHE A 96 -1.60 5.00 -20.36
N GLY A 97 -1.00 4.20 -21.25
CA GLY A 97 0.21 4.55 -22.00
C GLY A 97 1.49 4.55 -21.18
N GLN A 98 1.42 4.30 -19.87
CA GLN A 98 2.62 4.05 -19.07
C GLN A 98 3.04 2.59 -19.18
N TRP A 99 4.33 2.36 -18.99
CA TRP A 99 4.92 1.03 -19.07
C TRP A 99 5.72 0.69 -17.82
N ASP A 100 5.96 -0.61 -17.67
CA ASP A 100 6.81 -1.19 -16.65
C ASP A 100 7.60 -2.36 -17.21
N MET A 101 8.77 -2.62 -16.63
CA MET A 101 9.65 -3.69 -17.09
C MET A 101 10.26 -4.50 -15.95
N ILE A 102 10.49 -5.77 -16.22
CA ILE A 102 11.02 -6.74 -15.26
C ILE A 102 11.94 -7.74 -15.96
N VAL A 103 13.07 -8.04 -15.33
CA VAL A 103 13.95 -9.14 -15.77
C VAL A 103 13.50 -10.42 -15.10
N LEU A 104 13.10 -11.39 -15.92
CA LEU A 104 12.73 -12.74 -15.51
C LEU A 104 13.93 -13.66 -15.72
N SER A 105 14.23 -14.48 -14.71
CA SER A 105 15.40 -15.36 -14.75
C SER A 105 15.34 -16.49 -13.71
N PRO A 106 15.89 -17.68 -14.01
CA PRO A 106 16.02 -18.77 -13.04
C PRO A 106 16.80 -18.38 -11.76
N GLU A 107 17.72 -17.42 -11.83
CA GLU A 107 18.48 -16.98 -10.65
C GLU A 107 17.62 -16.13 -9.70
N LYS A 108 16.73 -15.28 -10.25
CA LYS A 108 15.78 -14.48 -9.46
C LYS A 108 14.56 -15.26 -9.02
N ARG A 109 14.22 -16.35 -9.72
CA ARG A 109 13.07 -17.23 -9.41
C ARG A 109 11.76 -16.43 -9.32
N ASN A 110 11.64 -15.49 -10.26
CA ASN A 110 10.56 -14.53 -10.30
C ASN A 110 9.68 -14.76 -11.52
N MET A 111 8.42 -14.42 -11.36
CA MET A 111 7.39 -14.49 -12.39
C MET A 111 6.71 -13.14 -12.51
N LEU A 112 6.34 -12.78 -13.74
CA LEU A 112 5.45 -11.65 -13.97
C LEU A 112 4.03 -12.17 -14.10
N CYS A 113 3.14 -11.77 -13.19
CA CYS A 113 1.71 -12.00 -13.31
C CYS A 113 1.02 -10.69 -13.66
N VAL A 114 0.23 -10.69 -14.74
CA VAL A 114 -0.38 -9.49 -15.33
C VAL A 114 -1.82 -9.80 -15.69
N THR A 115 -2.73 -8.90 -15.36
CA THR A 115 -4.13 -9.04 -15.72
C THR A 115 -4.38 -8.72 -17.21
N ARG A 116 -5.62 -8.85 -17.66
CA ARG A 116 -6.05 -8.42 -19.00
C ARG A 116 -5.85 -6.91 -19.18
N GLY A 117 -5.68 -6.48 -20.44
CA GLY A 117 -5.57 -5.07 -20.82
C GLY A 117 -4.14 -4.51 -20.83
N PHE A 118 -3.12 -5.38 -20.90
CA PHE A 118 -1.73 -4.96 -21.12
C PHE A 118 -1.24 -5.41 -22.49
N ALA A 119 -0.38 -4.59 -23.10
CA ALA A 119 0.41 -4.99 -24.27
C ALA A 119 1.74 -5.59 -23.78
N HIS A 120 2.20 -6.69 -24.39
CA HIS A 120 3.38 -7.45 -23.91
C HIS A 120 4.52 -7.48 -24.92
N GLY A 121 5.65 -6.87 -24.60
CA GLY A 121 6.88 -6.93 -25.37
C GLY A 121 7.99 -7.62 -24.59
N CYS A 122 9.01 -8.14 -25.29
CA CYS A 122 10.14 -8.77 -24.61
C CYS A 122 11.47 -8.64 -25.37
N LEU A 123 12.57 -8.70 -24.63
CA LEU A 123 13.95 -8.69 -25.12
C LEU A 123 14.75 -9.82 -24.46
N SER A 124 15.36 -10.68 -25.27
CA SER A 124 16.27 -11.72 -24.78
C SER A 124 17.60 -11.12 -24.36
N LEU A 125 17.96 -11.29 -23.09
CA LEU A 125 19.22 -10.79 -22.51
C LEU A 125 20.35 -11.82 -22.57
N THR A 126 20.02 -13.08 -22.85
CA THR A 126 20.96 -14.17 -23.09
C THR A 126 20.62 -14.92 -24.38
N ASP A 127 21.56 -15.73 -24.86
CA ASP A 127 21.25 -16.78 -25.82
C ASP A 127 20.38 -17.86 -25.14
N ASP A 128 19.69 -18.65 -25.95
CA ASP A 128 18.89 -19.81 -25.53
C ASP A 128 17.87 -19.53 -24.42
N ALA A 129 17.27 -18.33 -24.36
CA ALA A 129 16.28 -18.01 -23.35
C ALA A 129 14.97 -18.81 -23.59
N CYS A 130 14.43 -19.40 -22.55
CA CYS A 130 13.19 -20.17 -22.58
C CYS A 130 12.21 -19.60 -21.55
N VAL A 131 11.01 -19.26 -22.01
CA VAL A 131 9.97 -18.62 -21.21
C VAL A 131 8.69 -19.45 -21.27
N SER A 132 8.14 -19.80 -20.11
CA SER A 132 6.81 -20.37 -19.98
C SER A 132 5.79 -19.25 -19.75
N ILE A 133 4.67 -19.33 -20.47
CA ILE A 133 3.60 -18.34 -20.44
C ILE A 133 2.30 -19.10 -20.17
N LYS A 134 1.63 -18.79 -19.07
CA LYS A 134 0.25 -19.22 -18.81
C LYS A 134 -0.70 -18.09 -19.22
N ALA A 135 -1.85 -18.40 -19.80
CA ALA A 135 -2.89 -17.44 -20.14
C ALA A 135 -4.26 -17.87 -19.58
N ASP A 136 -5.08 -16.89 -19.19
CA ASP A 136 -6.44 -17.08 -18.66
C ASP A 136 -7.53 -17.15 -19.73
N ASN A 137 -7.11 -17.23 -21.00
CA ASN A 137 -7.99 -17.38 -22.14
C ASN A 137 -7.29 -18.19 -23.22
N SER A 138 -8.08 -18.80 -24.10
CA SER A 138 -7.55 -19.51 -25.26
C SER A 138 -7.08 -18.51 -26.31
N PHE A 139 -5.95 -18.83 -26.93
CA PHE A 139 -5.41 -18.06 -28.04
C PHE A 139 -6.40 -17.97 -29.20
N SER A 140 -6.45 -16.82 -29.85
CA SER A 140 -7.35 -16.53 -30.96
C SER A 140 -6.68 -15.65 -32.01
N ASP A 141 -6.25 -16.24 -33.13
CA ASP A 141 -5.60 -15.51 -34.23
C ASP A 141 -6.40 -14.28 -34.71
N GLU A 142 -7.73 -14.38 -34.76
CA GLU A 142 -8.63 -13.30 -35.21
C GLU A 142 -8.59 -12.05 -34.31
N HIS A 143 -8.17 -12.20 -33.06
CA HIS A 143 -8.21 -11.16 -32.04
C HIS A 143 -6.81 -10.69 -31.63
N VAL A 144 -5.78 -10.94 -32.45
CA VAL A 144 -4.41 -10.47 -32.18
C VAL A 144 -4.12 -9.18 -32.92
N THR A 145 -3.50 -8.24 -32.21
CA THR A 145 -2.85 -7.07 -32.80
C THR A 145 -1.54 -6.78 -32.07
N GLY A 146 -0.87 -5.68 -32.40
CA GLY A 146 0.34 -5.30 -31.70
C GLY A 146 0.80 -3.87 -31.93
N ILE A 147 1.78 -3.48 -31.11
CA ILE A 147 2.44 -2.17 -31.16
C ILE A 147 3.94 -2.41 -31.38
N ILE A 148 4.56 -1.55 -32.19
CA ILE A 148 5.99 -1.63 -32.48
C ILE A 148 6.81 -1.44 -31.19
N TRP A 149 7.91 -2.21 -31.05
CA TRP A 149 8.71 -2.22 -29.82
C TRP A 149 9.41 -0.89 -29.53
N ASN A 150 9.86 -0.19 -30.57
CA ASN A 150 10.56 1.09 -30.54
C ASN A 150 9.62 2.27 -30.77
N ASP A 151 8.40 2.18 -30.23
CA ASP A 151 7.43 3.27 -30.33
C ASP A 151 8.01 4.59 -29.80
N PRO A 152 7.97 5.68 -30.58
CA PRO A 152 8.60 6.95 -30.21
C PRO A 152 7.88 7.68 -29.06
N THR A 153 6.62 7.33 -28.79
CA THR A 153 5.82 7.96 -27.73
C THR A 153 6.01 7.28 -26.38
N LEU A 154 6.13 5.94 -26.37
CA LEU A 154 6.34 5.16 -25.15
C LEU A 154 7.74 5.38 -24.56
N LYS A 155 8.76 5.70 -25.38
CA LYS A 155 10.13 6.02 -24.95
C LYS A 155 10.73 4.97 -24.00
N ILE A 156 10.57 3.70 -24.37
CA ILE A 156 11.05 2.57 -23.58
C ILE A 156 12.55 2.40 -23.83
N ASP A 157 13.33 2.41 -22.76
CA ASP A 157 14.78 2.19 -22.82
C ASP A 157 15.08 0.68 -22.86
N TRP A 158 15.31 0.17 -24.07
CA TRP A 158 15.66 -1.22 -24.30
C TRP A 158 17.19 -1.40 -24.18
N PRO A 159 17.70 -2.20 -23.23
CA PRO A 159 19.14 -2.30 -22.93
C PRO A 159 19.91 -3.14 -23.96
N LEU A 160 19.91 -2.69 -25.22
CA LEU A 160 20.62 -3.31 -26.34
C LEU A 160 22.11 -2.99 -26.34
N ASN A 161 22.55 -1.95 -25.59
CA ASN A 161 23.96 -1.54 -25.45
C ASN A 161 24.68 -1.38 -26.81
N GLY A 162 24.01 -0.74 -27.78
CA GLY A 162 24.55 -0.49 -29.12
C GLY A 162 24.44 -1.67 -30.10
N ALA A 163 23.88 -2.82 -29.69
CA ALA A 163 23.62 -3.93 -30.60
C ALA A 163 22.35 -3.70 -31.44
N GLU A 164 22.39 -4.15 -32.69
CA GLU A 164 21.20 -4.20 -33.55
C GLU A 164 20.20 -5.25 -33.06
N PRO A 165 18.91 -4.92 -32.91
CA PRO A 165 17.90 -5.86 -32.43
C PRO A 165 17.54 -6.90 -33.50
N ILE A 166 17.47 -8.17 -33.09
CA ILE A 166 16.95 -9.25 -33.93
C ILE A 166 15.42 -9.24 -33.80
N ILE A 167 14.72 -8.93 -34.88
CA ILE A 167 13.26 -8.80 -34.88
C ILE A 167 12.65 -9.39 -36.16
N SER A 168 11.50 -10.05 -36.02
CA SER A 168 10.78 -10.67 -37.13
C SER A 168 10.13 -9.63 -38.05
N GLU A 169 9.94 -9.99 -39.31
CA GLU A 169 9.29 -9.13 -40.30
C GLU A 169 7.86 -8.74 -39.89
N ALA A 170 7.12 -9.67 -39.28
CA ALA A 170 5.78 -9.40 -38.76
C ALA A 170 5.79 -8.30 -37.68
N HIS A 171 6.78 -8.31 -36.78
CA HIS A 171 6.89 -7.29 -35.74
C HIS A 171 7.45 -5.96 -36.25
N ARG A 172 8.25 -5.96 -37.33
CA ARG A 172 8.73 -4.73 -37.99
C ARG A 172 7.60 -3.90 -38.60
N LYS A 173 6.48 -4.54 -38.95
CA LYS A 173 5.31 -3.92 -39.58
C LYS A 173 4.21 -3.50 -38.61
N LEU A 174 4.40 -3.70 -37.31
CA LEU A 174 3.41 -3.26 -36.31
C LEU A 174 3.31 -1.73 -36.29
N GLY A 175 2.10 -1.23 -36.03
CA GLY A 175 1.85 0.20 -35.90
C GLY A 175 2.38 0.79 -34.59
N THR A 176 2.31 2.10 -34.49
CA THR A 176 2.67 2.84 -33.27
C THR A 176 1.60 2.70 -32.19
N PHE A 177 1.94 3.10 -30.96
CA PHE A 177 0.98 3.24 -29.88
C PHE A 177 -0.11 4.25 -30.23
N ALA A 178 0.25 5.33 -30.95
CA ALA A 178 -0.73 6.29 -31.45
C ALA A 178 -1.71 5.63 -32.44
N ASP A 179 -1.24 4.77 -33.35
CA ASP A 179 -2.12 4.03 -34.28
C ASP A 179 -3.08 3.10 -33.52
N PHE A 180 -2.57 2.42 -32.49
CA PHE A 180 -3.39 1.59 -31.61
C PHE A 180 -4.48 2.41 -30.90
N VAL A 181 -4.11 3.55 -30.30
CA VAL A 181 -5.05 4.43 -29.60
C VAL A 181 -6.09 5.02 -30.57
N ASN A 182 -5.67 5.44 -31.76
CA ASN A 182 -6.58 5.98 -32.77
C ASN A 182 -7.59 4.93 -33.25
N LYS A 183 -7.17 3.67 -33.38
CA LYS A 183 -8.02 2.59 -33.87
C LYS A 183 -8.95 2.02 -32.79
N TYR A 184 -8.47 1.87 -31.56
CA TYR A 184 -9.19 1.14 -30.51
C TYR A 184 -9.60 2.00 -29.31
N GLY A 185 -8.97 3.17 -29.10
CA GLY A 185 -9.22 4.03 -27.95
C GLY A 185 -8.82 3.44 -26.58
N GLY A 186 -8.09 2.32 -26.58
CA GLY A 186 -7.83 1.49 -25.41
C GLY A 186 -8.82 0.33 -25.24
N LEU A 187 -8.40 -0.72 -24.55
CA LEU A 187 -9.22 -1.91 -24.29
C LEU A 187 -10.07 -1.76 -23.03
N PRO A 188 -11.25 -2.39 -22.95
CA PRO A 188 -11.97 -2.47 -21.69
C PRO A 188 -11.12 -3.23 -20.66
N GLY A 189 -10.78 -2.56 -19.56
CA GLY A 189 -10.15 -3.22 -18.43
C GLY A 189 -11.17 -4.10 -17.73
N GLU A 190 -10.91 -5.40 -17.58
CA GLU A 190 -11.70 -6.24 -16.69
C GLU A 190 -11.22 -6.02 -15.25
N THR A 191 -11.95 -5.19 -14.52
CA THR A 191 -11.88 -4.98 -13.06
C THR A 191 -12.56 -6.13 -12.30
N LYS A 192 -12.48 -7.39 -12.77
CA LYS A 192 -12.86 -8.56 -11.97
C LYS A 192 -11.73 -8.88 -10.98
N TYR A 193 -11.44 -7.95 -10.07
CA TYR A 193 -10.42 -8.16 -9.07
C TYR A 193 -11.06 -8.70 -7.79
N LEU A 194 -10.61 -9.88 -7.33
CA LEU A 194 -10.82 -10.30 -5.93
C LEU A 194 -9.83 -9.62 -4.97
N ASN A 195 -8.84 -8.89 -5.49
CA ASN A 195 -7.98 -7.98 -4.71
C ASN A 195 -7.69 -6.69 -5.51
N VAL A 196 -8.65 -5.76 -5.55
CA VAL A 196 -8.51 -4.42 -6.18
C VAL A 196 -7.52 -3.51 -5.40
N VAL A 197 -6.99 -3.99 -4.28
CA VAL A 197 -6.02 -3.28 -3.45
C VAL A 197 -4.90 -4.29 -3.19
N PRO A 198 -3.65 -4.07 -3.64
CA PRO A 198 -2.51 -4.92 -3.31
C PRO A 198 -2.33 -5.26 -1.82
N ASN A 199 -2.92 -4.44 -0.93
CA ASN A 199 -3.00 -4.66 0.51
C ASN A 199 -4.45 -4.89 1.01
N TYR A 200 -5.40 -5.23 0.12
CA TYR A 200 -6.72 -5.69 0.53
C TYR A 200 -6.57 -7.03 1.21
N SER A 201 -7.24 -7.23 2.33
CA SER A 201 -7.31 -8.54 2.95
C SER A 201 -8.77 -8.94 3.01
N ALA A 202 -9.28 -9.51 1.90
CA ALA A 202 -10.64 -10.03 1.83
C ALA A 202 -10.93 -11.04 2.95
N GLU A 203 -9.91 -11.82 3.35
CA GLU A 203 -9.95 -12.74 4.48
C GLU A 203 -10.24 -12.07 5.84
N ARG A 204 -9.93 -10.77 5.99
CA ARG A 204 -10.22 -9.99 7.20
C ARG A 204 -11.67 -9.49 7.25
N VAL A 205 -12.42 -9.63 6.16
CA VAL A 205 -13.86 -9.38 6.15
C VAL A 205 -14.55 -10.72 6.42
N PRO A 206 -15.28 -10.87 7.55
CA PRO A 206 -16.05 -12.08 7.80
C PRO A 206 -16.99 -12.36 6.62
N THR A 207 -16.98 -13.58 6.10
CA THR A 207 -17.88 -13.97 5.00
C THR A 207 -19.34 -13.81 5.43
N ALA A 208 -20.26 -13.60 4.49
CA ALA A 208 -21.70 -13.51 4.79
C ALA A 208 -22.27 -14.74 5.53
N ARG A 209 -21.54 -15.87 5.58
CA ARG A 209 -21.88 -17.06 6.39
C ARG A 209 -21.48 -16.94 7.87
N MET A 210 -20.53 -16.10 8.24
CA MET A 210 -20.28 -15.72 9.64
C MET A 210 -21.34 -14.70 10.05
N ARG A 211 -22.53 -15.18 10.41
CA ARG A 211 -23.56 -14.33 11.01
C ARG A 211 -22.96 -13.64 12.24
N PHE A 212 -23.00 -12.31 12.25
CA PHE A 212 -22.53 -11.44 13.35
C PHE A 212 -23.25 -11.68 14.69
N GLU A 213 -24.17 -12.64 14.75
CA GLU A 213 -25.04 -12.84 15.90
C GLU A 213 -24.28 -13.41 17.12
N ASN A 214 -23.17 -14.16 16.94
CA ASN A 214 -22.54 -14.86 18.08
C ASN A 214 -20.98 -14.84 18.15
N SER A 215 -20.26 -14.10 17.30
CA SER A 215 -18.79 -14.05 17.37
C SER A 215 -18.29 -12.72 17.97
N LEU A 216 -17.52 -12.82 19.06
CA LEU A 216 -16.81 -11.69 19.65
C LEU A 216 -15.62 -11.34 18.75
N LEU A 217 -15.62 -10.14 18.16
CA LEU A 217 -14.51 -9.65 17.35
C LEU A 217 -13.47 -8.99 18.25
N ILE A 218 -12.21 -9.39 18.08
CA ILE A 218 -11.05 -8.77 18.75
C ILE A 218 -10.24 -8.05 17.67
N PRO A 219 -9.95 -6.75 17.82
CA PRO A 219 -9.18 -6.00 16.84
C PRO A 219 -7.72 -6.49 16.82
N ARG A 220 -7.13 -6.53 15.62
CA ARG A 220 -5.68 -6.77 15.47
C ARG A 220 -4.86 -5.51 15.75
N ARG A 221 -5.48 -4.33 15.64
CA ARG A 221 -4.83 -3.05 15.85
C ARG A 221 -5.68 -2.14 16.70
N VAL A 222 -5.07 -1.48 17.67
CA VAL A 222 -5.74 -0.47 18.51
C VAL A 222 -5.03 0.86 18.34
N THR A 223 -5.79 1.90 18.02
CA THR A 223 -5.32 3.28 17.92
C THR A 223 -5.89 4.07 19.10
N ILE A 224 -5.01 4.66 19.91
CA ILE A 224 -5.36 5.47 21.06
C ILE A 224 -4.81 6.88 20.84
N GLU A 225 -5.69 7.86 20.66
CA GLU A 225 -5.31 9.27 20.59
C GLU A 225 -4.93 9.76 21.99
N THR A 226 -3.63 9.91 22.23
CA THR A 226 -3.14 10.39 23.53
C THR A 226 -3.34 11.89 23.73
N ILE A 227 -3.46 12.65 22.64
CA ILE A 227 -3.71 14.09 22.63
C ILE A 227 -4.38 14.53 21.34
N PHE A 228 -5.43 15.33 21.47
CA PHE A 228 -6.11 15.99 20.34
C PHE A 228 -5.64 17.45 20.23
N GLU A 229 -4.37 17.62 19.90
CA GLU A 229 -3.74 18.93 19.69
C GLU A 229 -2.44 18.74 18.90
N CYS A 230 -2.05 19.73 18.09
CA CYS A 230 -0.82 19.69 17.31
C CYS A 230 -0.21 21.09 17.24
N ASN A 231 1.13 21.14 17.20
CA ASN A 231 1.89 22.37 17.05
C ASN A 231 2.11 22.78 15.59
N PHE A 232 1.60 21.99 14.63
CA PHE A 232 1.64 22.26 13.19
C PHE A 232 0.22 22.44 12.63
N HIS A 233 0.11 23.16 11.51
CA HIS A 233 -1.14 23.54 10.84
C HIS A 233 -1.19 23.05 9.39
N CYS A 234 -0.97 21.75 9.21
CA CYS A 234 -0.77 21.17 7.87
C CYS A 234 -2.07 21.21 7.05
N PRO A 235 -2.11 21.75 5.81
CA PRO A 235 -3.36 21.98 5.07
C PRO A 235 -4.19 20.74 4.77
N MET A 236 -3.57 19.57 4.71
CA MET A 236 -4.25 18.30 4.49
C MET A 236 -4.85 17.69 5.76
N CYS A 237 -4.54 18.23 6.95
CA CYS A 237 -4.99 17.70 8.24
C CYS A 237 -6.26 18.43 8.72
N PRO A 238 -7.31 17.72 9.19
CA PRO A 238 -8.54 18.36 9.67
C PRO A 238 -8.41 19.00 11.07
N ILE A 239 -7.26 18.90 11.75
CA ILE A 239 -7.13 19.26 13.18
C ILE A 239 -7.46 20.73 13.53
N ASP A 240 -7.34 21.63 12.56
CA ASP A 240 -7.68 23.06 12.73
C ASP A 240 -9.09 23.41 12.26
N LEU A 241 -9.82 22.46 11.69
CA LEU A 241 -11.22 22.68 11.36
C LEU A 241 -12.08 22.76 12.63
N PRO A 242 -13.21 23.48 12.58
CA PRO A 242 -14.14 23.52 13.70
C PRO A 242 -14.52 22.11 14.17
N SER A 243 -14.27 21.85 15.46
CA SER A 243 -14.59 20.60 16.11
C SER A 243 -15.46 20.85 17.33
N ARG A 244 -16.36 19.90 17.62
CA ARG A 244 -17.11 19.87 18.88
C ARG A 244 -16.29 19.30 20.04
N ARG A 245 -15.11 18.75 19.77
CA ARG A 245 -14.23 18.12 20.74
C ARG A 245 -13.30 19.16 21.36
N THR A 246 -13.04 19.04 22.65
CA THR A 246 -12.07 19.89 23.35
C THR A 246 -10.65 19.43 23.02
N LYS A 247 -9.78 20.37 22.62
CA LYS A 247 -8.35 20.09 22.43
C LYS A 247 -7.68 19.78 23.77
N GLY A 248 -6.74 18.84 23.77
CA GLY A 248 -5.99 18.46 24.95
C GLY A 248 -5.69 16.96 25.06
N PRO A 249 -4.93 16.57 26.10
CA PRO A 249 -4.53 15.18 26.31
C PRO A 249 -5.70 14.31 26.78
N MET A 250 -5.61 13.01 26.51
CA MET A 250 -6.42 12.01 27.18
C MET A 250 -6.07 11.98 28.67
N GLU A 251 -7.08 11.89 29.54
CA GLU A 251 -6.82 11.75 30.98
C GLU A 251 -6.03 10.47 31.31
N TRP A 252 -5.16 10.55 32.31
CA TRP A 252 -4.28 9.44 32.68
C TRP A 252 -5.06 8.20 33.14
N ASP A 253 -6.09 8.39 33.97
CA ASP A 253 -6.88 7.27 34.50
C ASP A 253 -7.73 6.60 33.42
N LEU A 254 -8.22 7.38 32.46
CA LEU A 254 -8.90 6.84 31.29
C LEU A 254 -7.96 5.97 30.45
N TYR A 255 -6.74 6.45 30.19
CA TYR A 255 -5.72 5.69 29.48
C TYR A 255 -5.39 4.38 30.20
N LYS A 256 -5.17 4.42 31.52
CA LYS A 256 -4.92 3.21 32.31
C LYS A 256 -6.06 2.22 32.20
N LYS A 257 -7.32 2.67 32.38
CA LYS A 257 -8.51 1.83 32.22
C LYS A 257 -8.51 1.13 30.86
N ILE A 258 -8.27 1.88 29.78
CA ILE A 258 -8.23 1.33 28.41
C ILE A 258 -7.17 0.24 28.30
N ILE A 259 -5.94 0.51 28.76
CA ILE A 259 -4.83 -0.46 28.67
C ILE A 259 -5.16 -1.71 29.49
N ASP A 260 -5.57 -1.55 30.74
CA ASP A 260 -5.86 -2.63 31.68
C ASP A 260 -6.97 -3.56 31.15
N GLU A 261 -8.02 -2.99 30.55
CA GLU A 261 -9.13 -3.76 29.97
C GLU A 261 -8.76 -4.44 28.64
N LEU A 262 -7.72 -3.97 27.93
CA LEU A 262 -7.20 -4.63 26.74
C LEU A 262 -6.20 -5.76 27.07
N VAL A 263 -5.65 -5.82 28.29
CA VAL A 263 -4.65 -6.83 28.70
C VAL A 263 -5.08 -8.27 28.40
N PRO A 264 -6.33 -8.71 28.64
CA PRO A 264 -6.77 -10.07 28.31
C PRO A 264 -6.66 -10.42 26.82
N TYR A 265 -6.64 -9.42 25.94
CA TYR A 265 -6.66 -9.58 24.49
C TYR A 265 -5.30 -9.30 23.83
N ARG A 266 -4.26 -8.99 24.61
CA ARG A 266 -2.96 -8.50 24.12
C ARG A 266 -2.26 -9.41 23.10
N GLU A 267 -2.42 -10.73 23.18
CA GLU A 267 -1.81 -11.64 22.20
C GLU A 267 -2.49 -11.61 20.83
N HIS A 268 -3.72 -11.08 20.74
CA HIS A 268 -4.42 -10.86 19.47
C HIS A 268 -4.16 -9.46 18.91
N ILE A 269 -3.77 -8.50 19.76
CA ILE A 269 -3.47 -7.12 19.36
C ILE A 269 -2.02 -7.08 18.85
N GLU A 270 -1.88 -7.06 17.54
CA GLU A 270 -0.60 -7.10 16.84
C GLU A 270 0.11 -5.75 16.80
N MET A 271 -0.64 -4.65 16.93
CA MET A 271 -0.14 -3.28 16.87
C MET A 271 -0.96 -2.35 17.76
N MET A 272 -0.28 -1.51 18.54
CA MET A 272 -0.91 -0.45 19.32
C MET A 272 -0.31 0.92 18.97
N ASP A 273 -1.11 1.78 18.36
CA ASP A 273 -0.68 3.13 18.00
C ASP A 273 -1.15 4.14 19.03
N LEU A 274 -0.23 4.94 19.55
CA LEU A 274 -0.50 6.00 20.54
C LEU A 274 -0.58 7.37 19.86
N PHE A 275 -1.31 7.46 18.75
CA PHE A 275 -1.48 8.68 17.96
C PHE A 275 -2.77 8.68 17.12
N SER A 276 -3.19 9.86 16.66
CA SER A 276 -4.31 10.07 15.72
C SER A 276 -4.08 11.35 14.92
N LEU A 277 -4.93 12.40 15.03
CA LEU A 277 -4.74 13.70 14.36
C LEU A 277 -3.65 14.57 15.01
N GLY A 278 -3.46 14.47 16.33
CA GLY A 278 -2.55 15.31 17.11
C GLY A 278 -1.07 14.95 17.01
N GLU A 279 -0.22 15.76 17.66
CA GLU A 279 1.22 15.49 17.85
C GLU A 279 1.45 14.83 19.22
N PRO A 280 1.77 13.53 19.28
CA PRO A 280 1.91 12.81 20.55
C PRO A 280 3.01 13.36 21.45
N LEU A 281 4.05 13.97 20.91
CA LEU A 281 5.11 14.57 21.73
C LEU A 281 4.69 15.88 22.44
N MET A 282 3.49 16.40 22.19
CA MET A 282 2.89 17.45 23.02
C MET A 282 2.28 16.90 24.31
N ASP A 283 1.95 15.60 24.37
CA ASP A 283 1.49 14.96 25.59
C ASP A 283 2.66 14.78 26.57
N ARG A 284 2.60 15.53 27.67
CA ARG A 284 3.62 15.49 28.73
C ARG A 284 3.79 14.10 29.37
N LEU A 285 2.80 13.22 29.22
CA LEU A 285 2.82 11.86 29.76
C LEU A 285 3.17 10.80 28.71
N ILE A 286 3.51 11.16 27.47
CA ILE A 286 3.66 10.19 26.37
C ILE A 286 4.66 9.06 26.70
N PHE A 287 5.83 9.38 27.26
CA PHE A 287 6.82 8.37 27.64
C PHE A 287 6.32 7.46 28.77
N LYS A 288 5.56 8.02 29.72
CA LYS A 288 4.93 7.26 30.81
C LYS A 288 3.83 6.33 30.29
N ARG A 289 3.03 6.79 29.32
CA ARG A 289 2.00 5.99 28.65
C ARG A 289 2.60 4.80 27.92
N ILE A 290 3.62 5.03 27.08
CA ILE A 290 4.33 3.96 26.38
C ILE A 290 4.84 2.94 27.40
N LYS A 291 5.58 3.40 28.42
CA LYS A 291 6.14 2.51 29.43
C LYS A 291 5.05 1.68 30.14
N TYR A 292 3.94 2.31 30.52
CA TYR A 292 2.83 1.62 31.16
C TYR A 292 2.27 0.48 30.30
N ALA A 293 1.96 0.75 29.03
CA ALA A 293 1.47 -0.28 28.12
C ALA A 293 2.52 -1.36 27.81
N LYS A 294 3.82 -1.03 27.77
CA LYS A 294 4.89 -2.03 27.64
C LYS A 294 4.99 -2.93 28.87
N ASP A 295 4.89 -2.36 30.05
CA ASP A 295 4.98 -3.08 31.32
C ASP A 295 3.80 -4.07 31.51
N THR A 296 2.66 -3.83 30.85
CA THR A 296 1.53 -4.80 30.81
C THR A 296 1.67 -5.88 29.72
N GLY A 297 2.78 -5.89 28.97
CA GLY A 297 3.11 -6.94 28.01
C GLY A 297 2.68 -6.69 26.57
N PHE A 298 2.20 -5.49 26.21
CA PHE A 298 1.90 -5.18 24.81
C PHE A 298 3.16 -5.12 23.95
N LYS A 299 3.03 -5.65 22.73
CA LYS A 299 4.08 -5.70 21.72
C LYS A 299 3.74 -4.70 20.62
N ASN A 300 4.75 -4.24 19.88
CA ASN A 300 4.61 -3.36 18.71
C ASN A 300 3.83 -2.07 18.98
N LEU A 301 4.32 -1.24 19.90
CA LEU A 301 3.78 0.10 20.11
C LEU A 301 4.32 1.07 19.06
N GLY A 302 3.46 1.92 18.53
CA GLY A 302 3.77 2.89 17.48
C GLY A 302 3.42 4.33 17.82
N ILE A 303 4.27 5.27 17.41
CA ILE A 303 3.98 6.71 17.42
C ILE A 303 4.26 7.30 16.04
N SER A 304 3.37 8.16 15.55
CA SER A 304 3.64 9.06 14.43
C SER A 304 3.84 10.47 14.94
N THR A 305 4.95 11.09 14.56
CA THR A 305 5.34 12.42 15.01
C THR A 305 5.86 13.26 13.84
N ASN A 306 5.61 14.56 13.91
CA ASN A 306 6.25 15.57 13.08
C ASN A 306 7.72 15.82 13.47
N ALA A 307 8.18 15.20 14.56
CA ALA A 307 9.54 15.19 15.11
C ALA A 307 10.12 16.55 15.52
N SER A 308 9.35 17.65 15.44
CA SER A 308 9.80 18.99 15.84
C SER A 308 10.13 19.09 17.34
N LEU A 309 9.48 18.25 18.16
CA LEU A 309 9.67 18.14 19.61
C LEU A 309 10.59 16.97 20.02
N LEU A 310 11.08 16.16 19.07
CA LEU A 310 12.00 15.05 19.32
C LEU A 310 13.45 15.52 19.41
N THR A 311 13.74 16.29 20.45
CA THR A 311 15.05 16.94 20.65
C THR A 311 16.06 16.00 21.32
N ALA A 312 17.35 16.33 21.25
CA ALA A 312 18.41 15.60 21.97
C ALA A 312 18.14 15.41 23.48
N ARG A 313 17.34 16.29 24.10
CA ARG A 313 16.99 16.21 25.52
C ARG A 313 16.03 15.06 25.86
N ASN A 314 15.19 14.62 24.91
CA ASN A 314 14.14 13.63 25.17
C ASN A 314 14.22 12.37 24.29
N GLN A 315 15.08 12.34 23.26
CA GLN A 315 15.28 11.14 22.43
C GLN A 315 15.63 9.89 23.24
N LYS A 316 16.52 10.02 24.24
CA LYS A 316 16.90 8.89 25.10
C LYS A 316 15.71 8.37 25.91
N LEU A 317 14.94 9.27 26.53
CA LEU A 317 13.70 8.92 27.26
C LEU A 317 12.69 8.23 26.34
N PHE A 318 12.63 8.63 25.07
CA PHE A 318 11.74 8.02 24.11
C PHE A 318 12.10 6.55 23.87
N PHE A 319 13.38 6.22 23.66
CA PHE A 319 13.80 4.83 23.50
C PHE A 319 13.70 4.03 24.80
N GLU A 320 14.06 4.62 25.93
CA GLU A 320 13.97 3.98 27.26
C GLU A 320 12.53 3.72 27.70
N SER A 321 11.54 4.41 27.13
CA SER A 321 10.12 4.11 27.35
C SER A 321 9.70 2.75 26.78
N GLY A 322 10.50 2.15 25.89
CA GLY A 322 10.24 0.84 25.29
C GLY A 322 9.43 0.89 23.99
N ILE A 323 9.35 2.06 23.33
CA ILE A 323 8.66 2.22 22.05
C ILE A 323 9.27 1.31 20.96
N ASP A 324 8.41 0.61 20.21
CA ASP A 324 8.85 -0.35 19.19
C ASP A 324 8.97 0.31 17.80
N ASN A 325 8.06 1.22 17.45
CA ASN A 325 7.99 1.83 16.11
C ASN A 325 7.81 3.36 16.21
N ILE A 326 8.65 4.10 15.49
CA ILE A 326 8.53 5.55 15.35
C ILE A 326 8.34 5.90 13.88
N ILE A 327 7.30 6.67 13.59
CA ILE A 327 6.97 7.14 12.26
C ILE A 327 7.31 8.63 12.17
N PHE A 328 8.27 8.98 11.32
CA PHE A 328 8.59 10.37 11.00
C PHE A 328 7.75 10.83 9.84
N SER A 329 6.93 11.84 10.07
CA SER A 329 6.03 12.43 9.08
C SER A 329 6.73 13.58 8.33
N ILE A 330 7.35 13.28 7.20
CA ILE A 330 8.17 14.22 6.41
C ILE A 330 7.68 14.27 4.97
N ASP A 331 7.05 15.39 4.57
CA ASP A 331 6.35 15.49 3.28
C ASP A 331 7.04 16.43 2.28
N GLY A 332 8.37 16.46 2.29
CA GLY A 332 9.18 17.22 1.33
C GLY A 332 10.64 16.77 1.36
N ALA A 333 11.29 16.75 0.20
CA ALA A 333 12.73 16.58 0.06
C ALA A 333 13.48 17.91 0.17
N THR A 334 12.80 19.03 -0.10
CA THR A 334 13.33 20.39 0.01
C THR A 334 12.70 21.15 1.17
N LYS A 335 13.38 22.20 1.62
CA LYS A 335 12.86 23.09 2.67
C LYS A 335 11.56 23.75 2.23
N GLU A 336 11.57 24.30 1.01
CA GLU A 336 10.48 25.08 0.45
C GLU A 336 9.21 24.23 0.37
N THR A 337 9.31 23.02 -0.17
CA THR A 337 8.16 22.10 -0.25
C THR A 337 7.73 21.64 1.13
N TYR A 338 8.65 21.26 2.00
CA TYR A 338 8.32 20.79 3.34
C TYR A 338 7.59 21.86 4.15
N GLU A 339 8.12 23.07 4.25
CA GLU A 339 7.54 24.15 5.08
C GLU A 339 6.21 24.67 4.50
N ALA A 340 6.02 24.56 3.18
CA ALA A 340 4.73 24.86 2.53
C ALA A 340 3.63 23.83 2.81
N ILE A 341 3.99 22.61 3.24
CA ILE A 341 3.07 21.50 3.52
C ILE A 341 2.91 21.31 5.03
N ARG A 342 4.01 21.27 5.77
CA ARG A 342 4.10 21.11 7.22
C ARG A 342 4.21 22.47 7.90
N VAL A 343 3.17 23.29 7.73
CA VAL A 343 3.11 24.67 8.25
C VAL A 343 3.32 24.68 9.77
N GLY A 344 4.25 25.54 10.23
CA GLY A 344 4.72 25.58 11.63
C GLY A 344 5.98 24.74 11.87
N GLY A 345 6.38 23.91 10.91
CA GLY A 345 7.64 23.18 10.93
C GLY A 345 8.83 24.02 10.49
N ASN A 346 10.01 23.62 10.94
CA ASN A 346 11.28 24.08 10.40
C ASN A 346 12.03 22.88 9.85
N PHE A 347 12.31 22.89 8.54
CA PHE A 347 12.83 21.73 7.83
C PHE A 347 14.16 21.24 8.41
N GLU A 348 15.13 22.13 8.58
CA GLU A 348 16.47 21.76 9.03
C GLU A 348 16.46 21.18 10.44
N LYS A 349 15.70 21.80 11.36
CA LYS A 349 15.52 21.30 12.73
C LYS A 349 14.89 19.92 12.74
N VAL A 350 13.85 19.69 11.95
CA VAL A 350 13.15 18.39 11.91
C VAL A 350 14.07 17.32 11.33
N ILE A 351 14.77 17.58 10.23
CA ILE A 351 15.75 16.65 9.66
C ILE A 351 16.87 16.35 10.67
N ALA A 352 17.38 17.36 11.38
CA ALA A 352 18.38 17.17 12.43
C ALA A 352 17.86 16.32 13.60
N ASN A 353 16.62 16.55 14.04
CA ASN A 353 15.99 15.75 15.09
C ASN A 353 15.83 14.28 14.68
N CYS A 354 15.31 14.02 13.48
CA CYS A 354 15.13 12.67 12.96
C CYS A 354 16.47 11.93 12.80
N THR A 355 17.45 12.56 12.15
CA THR A 355 18.76 11.93 11.89
C THR A 355 19.56 11.70 13.17
N SER A 356 19.51 12.62 14.14
CA SER A 356 20.12 12.42 15.46
C SER A 356 19.43 11.32 16.26
N ALA A 357 18.11 11.20 16.20
CA ALA A 357 17.37 10.11 16.82
C ALA A 357 17.76 8.75 16.22
N ILE A 358 17.87 8.63 14.89
CA ILE A 358 18.32 7.40 14.23
C ILE A 358 19.76 7.05 14.64
N ALA A 359 20.67 8.03 14.63
CA ALA A 359 22.05 7.83 15.05
C ALA A 359 22.14 7.37 16.51
N LEU A 360 21.36 7.99 17.41
CA LEU A 360 21.30 7.60 18.82
C LEU A 360 20.74 6.18 18.99
N ARG A 361 19.68 5.82 18.25
CA ARG A 361 19.10 4.46 18.22
C ARG A 361 20.16 3.43 17.84
N ASN A 362 20.90 3.70 16.77
CA ASN A 362 21.95 2.82 16.25
C ASN A 362 23.10 2.67 17.26
N LYS A 363 23.63 3.79 17.77
CA LYS A 363 24.73 3.81 18.73
C LYS A 363 24.36 3.15 20.06
N GLY A 364 23.14 3.36 20.54
CA GLY A 364 22.62 2.76 21.77
C GLY A 364 22.08 1.34 21.60
N ASN A 365 22.13 0.79 20.38
CA ASN A 365 21.58 -0.52 20.01
C ASN A 365 20.12 -0.75 20.45
N TYR A 366 19.30 0.29 20.42
CA TYR A 366 17.87 0.17 20.72
C TYR A 366 17.15 -0.61 19.61
N LYS A 367 16.10 -1.36 19.96
CA LYS A 367 15.33 -2.20 19.02
C LYS A 367 14.26 -1.44 18.22
N THR A 368 14.02 -0.18 18.57
CA THR A 368 13.03 0.68 17.93
C THR A 368 13.28 0.77 16.43
N LYS A 369 12.23 0.64 15.63
CA LYS A 369 12.25 0.73 14.17
C LYS A 369 11.74 2.09 13.70
N PHE A 370 12.31 2.60 12.61
CA PHE A 370 11.85 3.85 12.00
C PHE A 370 11.11 3.62 10.69
N LEU A 371 9.95 4.26 10.56
CA LEU A 371 9.28 4.48 9.29
C LEU A 371 9.40 5.96 8.93
N VAL A 372 10.08 6.28 7.84
CA VAL A 372 10.03 7.64 7.29
C VAL A 372 8.89 7.71 6.28
N ARG A 373 7.84 8.43 6.65
CA ARG A 373 6.59 8.53 5.88
C ARG A 373 6.56 9.80 5.06
N PHE A 374 6.14 9.65 3.81
CA PHE A 374 5.88 10.72 2.84
C PHE A 374 4.42 10.67 2.37
N THR A 375 3.64 11.67 2.76
CA THR A 375 2.28 11.86 2.24
C THR A 375 2.37 12.61 0.91
N ARG A 376 2.13 11.88 -0.18
CA ARG A 376 2.19 12.35 -1.55
C ARG A 376 0.97 13.20 -1.88
N GLN A 377 1.25 14.35 -2.49
CA GLN A 377 0.29 15.33 -2.96
C GLN A 377 0.92 16.13 -4.11
N ASP A 378 0.14 16.94 -4.83
CA ASP A 378 0.62 17.59 -6.07
C ASP A 378 1.90 18.41 -5.87
N LYS A 379 2.02 19.10 -4.73
CA LYS A 379 3.20 19.93 -4.40
C LYS A 379 4.51 19.14 -4.26
N ASN A 380 4.46 17.88 -3.83
CA ASN A 380 5.66 17.10 -3.50
C ASN A 380 5.82 15.82 -4.34
N ARG A 381 4.86 15.50 -5.23
CA ARG A 381 4.83 14.24 -6.01
C ARG A 381 6.13 13.96 -6.77
N ARG A 382 6.80 15.01 -7.26
CA ARG A 382 8.05 14.90 -8.04
C ARG A 382 9.30 14.71 -7.17
N GLU A 383 9.22 14.96 -5.86
CA GLU A 383 10.36 14.90 -4.95
C GLU A 383 10.63 13.49 -4.39
N TRP A 384 9.75 12.52 -4.65
CA TRP A 384 9.87 11.17 -4.11
C TRP A 384 11.23 10.49 -4.37
N PRO A 385 11.82 10.55 -5.59
CA PRO A 385 13.13 9.94 -5.83
C PRO A 385 14.26 10.56 -4.99
N GLU A 386 14.27 11.89 -4.85
CA GLU A 386 15.28 12.61 -4.06
C GLU A 386 15.09 12.37 -2.57
N PHE A 387 13.84 12.36 -2.11
CA PHE A 387 13.47 11.97 -0.76
C PHE A 387 13.99 10.56 -0.43
N CYS A 388 13.75 9.58 -1.29
CA CYS A 388 14.26 8.22 -1.12
C CYS A 388 15.78 8.20 -1.03
N LYS A 389 16.47 8.84 -1.98
CA LYS A 389 17.93 8.89 -2.01
C LYS A 389 18.51 9.46 -0.71
N PHE A 390 17.92 10.53 -0.18
CA PHE A 390 18.36 11.12 1.08
C PHE A 390 18.16 10.16 2.25
N TRP A 391 16.95 9.65 2.45
CA TRP A 391 16.63 8.84 3.63
C TRP A 391 17.23 7.44 3.60
N GLU A 392 17.42 6.85 2.42
CA GLU A 392 18.11 5.57 2.26
C GLU A 392 19.53 5.62 2.83
N SER A 393 20.20 6.79 2.74
CA SER A 393 21.53 6.99 3.33
C SER A 393 21.53 7.13 4.86
N LYS A 394 20.35 7.22 5.50
CA LYS A 394 20.19 7.49 6.93
C LYS A 394 19.57 6.32 7.69
N ILE A 395 18.67 5.57 7.06
CA ILE A 395 17.97 4.44 7.69
C ILE A 395 18.81 3.16 7.65
N ASP A 396 18.45 2.17 8.47
CA ASP A 396 19.07 0.85 8.47
C ASP A 396 18.02 -0.25 8.23
N ARG A 397 17.95 -0.74 6.98
CA ARG A 397 17.02 -1.80 6.57
C ARG A 397 17.21 -3.11 7.34
N SER A 398 18.44 -3.42 7.77
CA SER A 398 18.73 -4.64 8.52
C SER A 398 18.07 -4.61 9.91
N ARG A 399 17.76 -3.41 10.43
CA ARG A 399 17.05 -3.20 11.69
C ARG A 399 15.54 -3.10 11.51
N GLY A 400 15.04 -3.24 10.28
CA GLY A 400 13.62 -3.14 9.95
C GLY A 400 13.11 -1.72 9.79
N ASP A 401 14.00 -0.76 9.53
CA ASP A 401 13.57 0.57 9.08
C ASP A 401 13.13 0.53 7.61
N PHE A 402 12.19 1.37 7.23
CA PHE A 402 11.72 1.46 5.85
C PHE A 402 11.16 2.83 5.50
N LEU A 403 11.04 3.10 4.20
CA LEU A 403 10.40 4.30 3.69
C LEU A 403 8.97 3.95 3.28
N GLY A 404 8.02 4.85 3.55
CA GLY A 404 6.61 4.65 3.20
C GLY A 404 6.05 5.84 2.46
N VAL A 405 5.38 5.60 1.34
CA VAL A 405 4.64 6.62 0.60
C VAL A 405 3.15 6.29 0.56
N TYR A 406 2.34 7.32 0.77
CA TYR A 406 0.89 7.25 0.86
C TYR A 406 0.31 8.42 0.09
N GLU A 407 -0.86 8.28 -0.53
CA GLU A 407 -1.57 9.44 -1.07
C GLU A 407 -2.25 10.21 0.07
N ALA A 408 -2.35 11.54 -0.08
CA ALA A 408 -3.16 12.34 0.84
C ALA A 408 -4.61 11.84 0.88
N HIS A 409 -5.20 11.85 2.07
CA HIS A 409 -6.59 11.44 2.28
C HIS A 409 -7.54 12.62 2.30
N THR A 410 -8.81 12.36 1.98
CA THR A 410 -9.89 13.36 2.10
C THR A 410 -10.43 13.48 3.52
N TRP A 411 -10.03 12.60 4.45
CA TRP A 411 -10.62 12.50 5.80
C TRP A 411 -12.13 12.27 5.73
N GLY A 412 -12.52 11.30 4.92
CA GLY A 412 -13.93 11.03 4.63
C GLY A 412 -14.68 12.17 3.94
N GLY A 413 -13.97 13.06 3.25
CA GLY A 413 -14.51 14.25 2.58
C GLY A 413 -14.48 15.53 3.43
N THR A 414 -13.70 15.55 4.50
CA THR A 414 -13.61 16.69 5.43
C THR A 414 -12.64 17.78 4.96
N THR A 415 -11.47 17.44 4.42
CA THR A 415 -10.46 18.43 3.98
C THR A 415 -10.24 18.48 2.47
N GLY A 416 -10.91 17.61 1.70
CA GLY A 416 -10.73 17.54 0.26
C GLY A 416 -11.82 16.77 -0.45
N ASN A 417 -11.86 16.92 -1.78
CA ASN A 417 -12.78 16.19 -2.65
C ASN A 417 -12.14 14.88 -3.12
N LYS A 418 -12.91 13.79 -3.08
CA LYS A 418 -12.47 12.47 -3.52
C LYS A 418 -12.08 12.43 -4.99
N ASN A 419 -12.83 13.11 -5.87
CA ASN A 419 -12.54 13.12 -7.31
C ASN A 419 -11.22 13.85 -7.59
N ASP A 420 -10.93 14.92 -6.84
CA ASP A 420 -9.72 15.71 -7.05
C ASP A 420 -8.48 14.90 -6.63
N ILE A 421 -8.50 14.28 -5.44
CA ILE A 421 -7.41 13.44 -4.94
C ILE A 421 -7.17 12.22 -5.86
N LEU A 422 -8.25 11.63 -6.38
CA LEU A 422 -8.15 10.49 -7.28
C LEU A 422 -7.93 10.90 -8.75
N HIS A 423 -7.86 12.19 -9.07
CA HIS A 423 -7.78 12.72 -10.44
C HIS A 423 -8.86 12.11 -11.38
N ASN A 424 -10.11 12.08 -10.92
CA ASN A 424 -11.27 11.41 -11.54
C ASN A 424 -11.15 9.88 -11.71
N GLY A 425 -10.17 9.27 -11.04
CA GLY A 425 -9.87 7.85 -11.09
C GLY A 425 -10.67 6.96 -10.16
N ARG A 426 -12.00 7.10 -10.12
CA ARG A 426 -12.84 6.23 -9.28
C ARG A 426 -12.97 4.84 -9.88
N ASP A 427 -12.91 3.83 -9.01
CA ASP A 427 -13.06 2.42 -9.36
C ASP A 427 -14.31 1.86 -8.65
N GLU A 428 -15.32 1.49 -9.43
CA GLU A 428 -16.57 0.96 -8.89
C GLU A 428 -16.40 -0.31 -8.05
N ALA A 429 -15.40 -1.14 -8.34
CA ALA A 429 -15.10 -2.31 -7.53
C ALA A 429 -14.62 -1.87 -6.15
N ILE A 430 -13.68 -0.91 -6.06
CA ILE A 430 -13.25 -0.33 -4.76
C ILE A 430 -14.43 0.32 -4.04
N GLU A 431 -15.33 1.01 -4.74
CA GLU A 431 -16.51 1.63 -4.13
C GLU A 431 -17.49 0.62 -3.51
N LYS A 432 -17.58 -0.60 -4.06
CA LYS A 432 -18.46 -1.66 -3.56
C LYS A 432 -17.76 -2.57 -2.53
N LEU A 433 -16.43 -2.59 -2.47
CA LEU A 433 -15.70 -3.43 -1.52
C LEU A 433 -15.99 -3.05 -0.05
N PRO A 434 -16.26 -3.99 0.86
CA PRO A 434 -16.29 -3.68 2.29
C PRO A 434 -14.95 -3.10 2.74
N CYS A 435 -14.96 -2.07 3.59
CA CYS A 435 -13.72 -1.64 4.23
C CYS A 435 -13.32 -2.67 5.29
N TYR A 436 -12.22 -3.39 5.10
CA TYR A 436 -11.76 -4.36 6.09
C TYR A 436 -11.28 -3.69 7.41
N LEU A 437 -10.89 -2.41 7.35
CA LEU A 437 -10.30 -1.69 8.49
C LEU A 437 -11.27 -1.50 9.66
N ILE A 438 -12.59 -1.50 9.41
CA ILE A 438 -13.60 -1.41 10.48
C ILE A 438 -13.80 -2.74 11.23
N TYR A 439 -13.22 -3.83 10.74
CA TYR A 439 -13.16 -5.13 11.42
C TYR A 439 -11.85 -5.31 12.21
N ASP A 440 -10.82 -4.58 11.81
CA ASP A 440 -9.44 -4.85 12.19
C ASP A 440 -8.87 -3.82 13.16
N ILE A 441 -9.37 -2.59 13.09
CA ILE A 441 -8.85 -1.44 13.84
C ILE A 441 -9.91 -0.89 14.79
N LEU A 442 -9.62 -0.95 16.08
CA LEU A 442 -10.34 -0.18 17.10
C LEU A 442 -9.69 1.18 17.25
N ASN A 443 -10.48 2.25 17.16
CA ASN A 443 -10.01 3.63 17.32
C ASN A 443 -10.61 4.22 18.60
N ILE A 444 -9.80 4.88 19.42
CA ILE A 444 -10.22 5.52 20.67
C ILE A 444 -9.68 6.94 20.69
N LEU A 445 -10.57 7.93 20.73
CA LEU A 445 -10.23 9.34 20.76
C LEU A 445 -9.85 9.80 22.17
N ALA A 446 -9.20 10.97 22.28
CA ALA A 446 -8.69 11.47 23.55
C ALA A 446 -9.76 11.62 24.66
N ASP A 447 -11.01 11.87 24.27
CA ASP A 447 -12.17 11.98 25.17
C ASP A 447 -12.84 10.63 25.52
N GLY A 448 -12.30 9.52 25.02
CA GLY A 448 -12.80 8.15 25.18
C GLY A 448 -13.79 7.70 24.10
N THR A 449 -14.21 8.60 23.20
CA THR A 449 -15.15 8.26 22.12
C THR A 449 -14.53 7.23 21.17
N VAL A 450 -15.31 6.23 20.78
CA VAL A 450 -14.95 5.24 19.75
C VAL A 450 -15.67 5.62 18.45
N PRO A 451 -14.97 6.22 17.49
CA PRO A 451 -15.52 6.47 16.16
C PRO A 451 -15.60 5.16 15.36
N MET A 452 -16.31 5.20 14.24
CA MET A 452 -16.39 4.05 13.33
C MET A 452 -15.02 3.68 12.71
N CYS A 453 -14.21 4.68 12.35
CA CYS A 453 -12.93 4.46 11.66
C CYS A 453 -11.94 5.62 11.85
N HIS A 454 -10.75 5.46 11.27
CA HIS A 454 -9.67 6.43 11.35
C HIS A 454 -9.85 7.70 10.50
N GLU A 455 -10.90 7.77 9.68
CA GLU A 455 -11.24 8.99 8.94
C GLU A 455 -12.23 9.87 9.71
N ASP A 456 -12.86 9.34 10.76
CA ASP A 456 -13.91 10.00 11.56
C ASP A 456 -13.35 10.70 12.80
N TRP A 457 -12.04 10.99 12.82
CA TRP A 457 -11.35 11.48 14.01
C TRP A 457 -11.77 12.88 14.45
N LEU A 458 -12.02 13.81 13.52
CA LEU A 458 -12.26 15.22 13.87
C LEU A 458 -13.42 15.41 14.86
N ASN A 459 -14.48 14.62 14.71
CA ASN A 459 -15.69 14.78 15.51
C ASN A 459 -16.20 13.46 16.12
N GLY A 460 -15.72 12.29 15.68
CA GLY A 460 -16.34 11.01 15.99
C GLY A 460 -17.83 11.01 15.63
N GLY A 461 -18.14 11.46 14.41
CA GLY A 461 -19.51 11.65 13.93
C GLY A 461 -20.32 10.35 13.94
N TYR A 462 -19.66 9.24 13.65
CA TYR A 462 -20.20 7.87 13.67
C TYR A 462 -19.83 7.18 14.99
N ASN A 463 -20.26 7.79 16.10
CA ASN A 463 -19.96 7.37 17.46
C ASN A 463 -20.55 5.97 17.77
N CYS A 464 -19.65 5.01 18.00
CA CYS A 464 -19.96 3.62 18.32
C CYS A 464 -20.10 3.34 19.83
N GLY A 465 -19.73 4.31 20.69
CA GLY A 465 -19.74 4.25 22.15
C GLY A 465 -18.60 5.06 22.76
N ASN A 466 -18.49 5.06 24.10
CA ASN A 466 -17.40 5.69 24.82
C ASN A 466 -16.80 4.70 25.83
N VAL A 467 -15.47 4.60 25.86
CA VAL A 467 -14.76 3.66 26.75
C VAL A 467 -14.72 4.10 28.22
N LYS A 468 -15.27 5.27 28.54
CA LYS A 468 -15.60 5.67 29.91
C LYS A 468 -16.75 4.84 30.47
N ASP A 469 -17.71 4.49 29.62
CA ASP A 469 -18.96 3.86 30.03
C ASP A 469 -18.92 2.33 29.90
N ALA A 470 -18.11 1.82 28.97
CA ALA A 470 -18.00 0.39 28.64
C ALA A 470 -16.57 -0.01 28.28
N GLY A 471 -16.28 -1.32 28.23
CA GLY A 471 -14.95 -1.81 27.86
C GLY A 471 -14.61 -1.59 26.38
N PRO A 472 -13.33 -1.38 25.99
CA PRO A 472 -12.94 -1.19 24.59
C PRO A 472 -13.45 -2.28 23.63
N ILE A 473 -13.33 -3.56 24.03
CA ILE A 473 -13.79 -4.69 23.22
C ILE A 473 -15.32 -4.78 23.17
N GLU A 474 -16.01 -4.39 24.24
CA GLU A 474 -17.46 -4.32 24.28
C GLU A 474 -17.96 -3.26 23.29
N VAL A 475 -17.38 -2.05 23.32
CA VAL A 475 -17.73 -0.98 22.36
C VAL A 475 -17.41 -1.39 20.93
N PHE A 476 -16.29 -2.08 20.69
CA PHE A 476 -15.94 -2.62 19.36
C PHE A 476 -16.94 -3.66 18.83
N ASN A 477 -17.75 -4.24 19.72
CA ASN A 477 -18.78 -5.23 19.39
C ASN A 477 -20.20 -4.68 19.62
N SER A 478 -20.36 -3.36 19.83
CA SER A 478 -21.65 -2.73 20.07
C SER A 478 -22.58 -2.87 18.86
N SER A 479 -23.89 -2.78 19.11
CA SER A 479 -24.90 -2.83 18.04
C SER A 479 -24.69 -1.77 16.96
N LYS A 480 -24.22 -0.56 17.34
CA LYS A 480 -23.88 0.51 16.40
C LYS A 480 -22.71 0.10 15.50
N TYR A 481 -21.64 -0.46 16.08
CA TYR A 481 -20.48 -0.90 15.31
C TYR A 481 -20.84 -2.03 14.34
N ARG A 482 -21.62 -3.03 14.82
CA ARG A 482 -22.12 -4.14 13.99
C ARG A 482 -22.96 -3.64 12.82
N LYS A 483 -23.85 -2.67 13.04
CA LYS A 483 -24.66 -2.06 11.98
C LYS A 483 -23.80 -1.43 10.88
N TYR A 484 -22.71 -0.74 11.22
CA TYR A 484 -21.81 -0.17 10.21
C TYR A 484 -21.06 -1.26 9.41
N ARG A 485 -20.68 -2.36 10.07
CA ARG A 485 -20.09 -3.54 9.42
C ARG A 485 -21.06 -4.22 8.45
N GLU A 486 -22.32 -4.39 8.83
CA GLU A 486 -23.36 -4.93 7.96
C GLU A 486 -23.55 -4.09 6.69
N ILE A 487 -23.59 -2.77 6.81
CA ILE A 487 -23.65 -1.85 5.65
C ILE A 487 -22.44 -2.07 4.73
N HIS A 488 -21.24 -2.24 5.29
CA HIS A 488 -20.05 -2.49 4.50
C HIS A 488 -20.09 -3.85 3.79
N SER A 489 -20.45 -4.91 4.49
CA SER A 489 -20.52 -6.27 3.92
C SER A 489 -21.61 -6.44 2.87
N ALA A 490 -22.67 -5.62 2.93
CA ALA A 490 -23.70 -5.55 1.90
C ALA A 490 -23.24 -4.80 0.63
N GLY A 491 -22.01 -4.27 0.59
CA GLY A 491 -21.52 -3.45 -0.52
C GLY A 491 -22.09 -2.03 -0.54
N ASP A 492 -22.71 -1.62 0.56
CA ASP A 492 -23.53 -0.41 0.68
C ASP A 492 -22.83 0.75 1.41
N LYS A 493 -21.52 0.64 1.68
CA LYS A 493 -20.76 1.65 2.43
C LYS A 493 -20.93 3.06 1.86
N ALA A 494 -21.11 3.21 0.55
CA ALA A 494 -21.29 4.52 -0.11
C ALA A 494 -22.57 5.26 0.33
N LYS A 495 -23.53 4.58 0.98
CA LYS A 495 -24.69 5.22 1.64
C LYS A 495 -24.27 6.08 2.84
N MET A 496 -23.10 5.81 3.42
CA MET A 496 -22.54 6.59 4.52
C MET A 496 -21.75 7.78 3.98
N LYS A 497 -22.09 9.00 4.41
CA LYS A 497 -21.46 10.26 3.96
C LYS A 497 -19.93 10.20 4.01
N ILE A 498 -19.38 9.73 5.12
CA ILE A 498 -17.93 9.62 5.30
C ILE A 498 -17.29 8.64 4.30
N CYS A 499 -17.90 7.47 4.09
CA CYS A 499 -17.40 6.45 3.16
C CYS A 499 -17.52 6.89 1.70
N LYS A 500 -18.56 7.66 1.36
CA LYS A 500 -18.72 8.27 0.03
C LYS A 500 -17.55 9.19 -0.31
N GLY A 501 -17.08 9.98 0.66
CA GLY A 501 -15.94 10.88 0.50
C GLY A 501 -14.57 10.23 0.71
N CYS A 502 -14.50 9.05 1.32
CA CYS A 502 -13.27 8.38 1.73
C CYS A 502 -12.39 7.90 0.56
N THR A 503 -11.08 8.13 0.65
CA THR A 503 -10.06 7.63 -0.30
C THR A 503 -9.15 6.54 0.28
N VAL A 504 -9.35 6.12 1.53
CA VAL A 504 -8.44 5.19 2.23
C VAL A 504 -8.16 3.91 1.46
N LEU A 505 -9.19 3.23 0.94
CA LEU A 505 -8.98 1.98 0.21
C LEU A 505 -8.23 2.16 -1.12
N TYR A 506 -8.29 3.34 -1.74
CA TYR A 506 -7.45 3.67 -2.90
C TYR A 506 -6.02 3.97 -2.48
N SER A 507 -5.82 4.63 -1.34
CA SER A 507 -4.47 4.83 -0.83
C SER A 507 -3.85 3.49 -0.40
N GLU A 508 -4.59 2.60 0.25
CA GLU A 508 -4.09 1.27 0.61
C GLU A 508 -3.72 0.44 -0.65
N SER A 509 -4.30 0.76 -1.82
CA SER A 509 -4.00 0.06 -3.07
C SER A 509 -2.74 0.56 -3.75
N THR A 510 -2.36 1.80 -3.46
CA THR A 510 -1.19 2.47 -4.05
C THR A 510 -0.05 2.64 -3.07
N LYS A 511 -0.28 2.30 -1.80
CA LYS A 511 0.69 2.37 -0.71
C LYS A 511 1.88 1.46 -0.97
N GLN A 512 3.06 2.07 -0.90
CA GLN A 512 4.32 1.40 -1.16
C GLN A 512 5.21 1.53 0.07
N TYR A 513 5.74 0.38 0.50
CA TYR A 513 6.81 0.30 1.47
C TYR A 513 8.07 -0.07 0.70
N PHE A 514 9.07 0.80 0.76
CA PHE A 514 10.34 0.61 0.08
C PHE A 514 11.38 0.10 1.04
#